data_AF-A0A2S9FCA9-F1
#
_entry.id   AF-A0A2S9FCA9-F1
#
_cell.length_a   1.000
_cell.length_b   1.000
_cell.length_c   1.000
_cell.angle_alpha   90.00
_cell.angle_beta   90.00
_cell.angle_gamma   90.00
#
_symmetry.space_group_name_H-M   'P 1'
#
loop_
_entity.id
_entity.type
_entity.pdbx_description
1 polymer ?
#
loop_
_entity_poly.entity_id
_entity_poly.type
_entity_poly.pdbx_seq_one_letter_code
_entity_poly.pdbx_strand_id
1 'polypeptide(L)'
;LREIGGDDAIRKFARSRIDTILAAVEPAGGAAADDVEAAADRIADALSDAGYATTTTRVTGPANGVQICQHHCPVSHVAEEFPELCEAEQQAMAEVLGTHVQRLATIVNGDCACTTHVPLSPAGR
;
A
#
# COMPACT_ATOMS: atom_id res chain seq x y z
N LEU A 1 22.06 -3.61 10.44
CA LEU A 1 20.96 -2.62 10.65
C LEU A 1 20.16 -2.93 11.92
N ARG A 2 19.74 -4.18 12.13
CA ARG A 2 19.03 -4.60 13.35
C ARG A 2 19.85 -4.46 14.65
N GLU A 3 21.15 -4.72 14.60
CA GLU A 3 22.07 -4.56 15.75
C GLU A 3 22.44 -3.09 16.08
N ILE A 4 22.11 -2.11 15.24
CA ILE A 4 22.58 -0.72 15.38
C ILE A 4 21.43 0.27 15.69
N GLY A 5 20.20 -0.02 15.23
CA GLY A 5 19.03 0.85 15.44
C GLY A 5 17.93 0.29 16.34
N GLY A 6 17.86 -1.03 16.54
CA GLY A 6 16.73 -1.70 17.18
C GLY A 6 15.47 -1.72 16.30
N ASP A 7 14.52 -2.62 16.61
CA ASP A 7 13.31 -2.85 15.82
C ASP A 7 12.43 -1.58 15.70
N ASP A 8 12.44 -0.70 16.70
CA ASP A 8 11.77 0.61 16.66
C ASP A 8 12.34 1.57 15.62
N ALA A 9 13.67 1.59 15.40
CA ALA A 9 14.25 2.45 14.38
C ALA A 9 13.88 1.99 12.98
N ILE A 10 13.77 0.67 12.76
CA ILE A 10 13.35 0.10 11.48
C ILE A 10 11.90 0.51 11.18
N ARG A 11 10.99 0.39 12.15
CA ARG A 11 9.60 0.85 11.99
C ARG A 11 9.50 2.34 11.66
N LYS A 12 10.24 3.18 12.38
CA LYS A 12 10.27 4.62 12.12
C LYS A 12 10.81 4.95 10.73
N PHE A 13 11.88 4.26 10.31
CA PHE A 13 12.44 4.42 8.98
C PHE A 13 11.45 3.98 7.89
N ALA A 14 10.85 2.79 8.04
CA ALA A 14 9.85 2.26 7.13
C ALA A 14 8.68 3.23 6.97
N ARG A 15 8.19 3.78 8.09
CA ARG A 15 7.13 4.77 8.12
C ARG A 15 7.53 6.07 7.42
N SER A 16 8.67 6.66 7.80
CA SER A 16 9.16 7.89 7.18
C SER A 16 9.35 7.77 5.68
N ARG A 17 9.78 6.60 5.20
CA ARG A 17 9.98 6.33 3.78
C ARG A 17 8.65 6.37 3.01
N ILE A 18 7.65 5.61 3.45
CA ILE A 18 6.37 5.58 2.73
C ILE A 18 5.64 6.92 2.85
N ASP A 19 5.72 7.59 4.00
CA ASP A 19 5.13 8.93 4.18
C ASP A 19 5.73 9.93 3.19
N THR A 20 7.03 9.83 2.90
CA THR A 20 7.69 10.67 1.90
C THR A 20 7.14 10.41 0.49
N ILE A 21 6.89 9.15 0.14
CA ILE A 21 6.35 8.77 -1.18
C ILE A 21 4.90 9.26 -1.31
N LEU A 22 4.10 9.14 -0.24
CA LEU A 22 2.69 9.51 -0.25
C LEU A 22 2.42 10.97 0.18
N ALA A 23 3.46 11.77 0.46
CA ALA A 23 3.31 13.11 1.03
C ALA A 23 2.48 14.07 0.16
N ALA A 24 2.53 13.89 -1.16
CA ALA A 24 1.80 14.69 -2.14
C ALA A 24 0.46 14.06 -2.57
N VAL A 25 0.11 12.90 -2.01
CA VAL A 25 -1.13 12.20 -2.36
C VAL A 25 -2.27 12.79 -1.54
N GLU A 26 -3.21 13.45 -2.23
CA GLU A 26 -4.44 13.91 -1.60
C GLU A 26 -5.26 12.71 -1.09
N PRO A 27 -5.67 12.69 0.19
CA PRO A 27 -6.50 11.62 0.75
C PRO A 27 -7.84 11.46 0.04
N ALA A 28 -8.55 10.37 0.32
CA ALA A 28 -9.92 10.19 -0.16
C ALA A 28 -10.83 11.33 0.32
N GLY A 29 -11.64 11.88 -0.59
CA GLY A 29 -12.58 12.97 -0.29
C GLY A 29 -13.76 12.55 0.61
N GLY A 30 -13.92 11.25 0.83
CA GLY A 30 -14.99 10.65 1.62
C GLY A 30 -14.96 9.12 1.52
N ALA A 31 -15.97 8.48 2.11
CA ALA A 31 -16.15 7.02 2.06
C ALA A 31 -16.91 6.54 0.81
N ALA A 32 -17.20 7.44 -0.15
CA ALA A 32 -17.85 7.06 -1.38
C ALA A 32 -16.88 6.24 -2.26
N ALA A 33 -17.41 5.27 -3.00
CA ALA A 33 -16.59 4.39 -3.83
C ALA A 33 -15.69 5.15 -4.82
N ASP A 34 -16.24 6.18 -5.47
CA ASP A 34 -15.50 6.99 -6.43
C ASP A 34 -14.37 7.80 -5.75
N ASP A 35 -14.57 8.27 -4.52
CA ASP A 35 -13.54 9.01 -3.76
C ASP A 35 -12.37 8.10 -3.37
N VAL A 36 -12.69 6.88 -2.90
CA VAL A 36 -11.69 5.88 -2.50
C VAL A 36 -10.91 5.36 -3.71
N GLU A 37 -11.60 5.12 -4.83
CA GLU A 37 -10.95 4.70 -6.07
C GLU A 37 -10.02 5.77 -6.64
N ALA A 38 -10.48 7.02 -6.70
CA ALA A 38 -9.64 8.13 -7.13
C ALA A 38 -8.40 8.30 -6.22
N ALA A 39 -8.54 8.06 -4.92
CA ALA A 39 -7.39 8.06 -4.00
C ALA A 39 -6.45 6.86 -4.25
N ALA A 40 -6.98 5.67 -4.54
CA ALA A 40 -6.18 4.50 -4.89
C ALA A 40 -5.36 4.73 -6.18
N ASP A 41 -5.94 5.40 -7.18
CA ASP A 41 -5.23 5.77 -8.40
C ASP A 41 -4.08 6.74 -8.11
N ARG A 42 -4.31 7.78 -7.28
CA ARG A 42 -3.24 8.72 -6.87
C ARG A 42 -2.11 8.02 -6.10
N ILE A 43 -2.44 7.05 -5.25
CA ILE A 43 -1.44 6.22 -4.57
C ILE A 43 -0.62 5.42 -5.59
N ALA A 44 -1.27 4.82 -6.58
CA ALA A 44 -0.59 4.04 -7.61
C ALA A 44 0.35 4.90 -8.45
N ASP A 45 -0.03 6.13 -8.79
CA ASP A 45 0.82 7.08 -9.49
C ASP A 45 2.06 7.43 -8.65
N ALA A 46 1.87 7.83 -7.38
CA ALA A 46 2.98 8.18 -6.49
C ALA A 46 3.96 7.02 -6.25
N LEU A 47 3.43 5.79 -6.07
CA LEU A 47 4.25 4.60 -5.96
C LEU A 47 5.00 4.31 -7.26
N SER A 48 4.36 4.51 -8.41
CA SER A 48 4.99 4.34 -9.72
C SER A 48 6.15 5.30 -9.94
N ASP A 49 5.99 6.56 -9.54
CA ASP A 49 7.06 7.56 -9.55
C ASP A 49 8.22 7.19 -8.62
N ALA A 50 7.93 6.51 -7.51
CA ALA A 50 8.92 5.93 -6.61
C ALA A 50 9.52 4.59 -7.12
N GLY A 51 9.15 4.15 -8.32
CA GLY A 51 9.71 2.98 -8.99
C GLY A 51 9.00 1.67 -8.70
N TYR A 52 7.78 1.67 -8.17
CA TYR A 52 7.03 0.43 -7.89
C TYR A 52 6.29 -0.17 -9.09
N ALA A 53 6.22 0.55 -10.22
CA ALA A 53 5.45 0.15 -11.39
C ALA A 53 4.04 -0.35 -11.00
N THR A 54 3.21 0.57 -10.49
CA THR A 54 1.95 0.24 -9.83
C THR A 54 0.78 0.47 -10.76
N THR A 55 -0.22 -0.41 -10.70
CA THR A 55 -1.48 -0.28 -11.44
C THR A 55 -2.66 -0.46 -10.50
N THR A 56 -3.77 0.20 -10.77
CA THR A 56 -5.06 -0.09 -10.13
C THR A 56 -5.93 -0.96 -11.01
N THR A 57 -6.77 -1.80 -10.40
CA THR A 57 -7.76 -2.60 -11.12
C THR A 57 -9.02 -2.72 -10.28
N ARG A 58 -10.16 -2.31 -10.85
CA ARG A 58 -11.46 -2.48 -10.22
C ARG A 58 -11.86 -3.96 -10.25
N VAL A 59 -12.32 -4.47 -9.11
CA VAL A 59 -12.76 -5.85 -8.91
C VAL A 59 -14.24 -5.85 -8.58
N THR A 60 -15.04 -6.49 -9.44
CA THR A 60 -16.48 -6.66 -9.24
C THR A 60 -16.77 -8.09 -8.78
N GLY A 61 -17.54 -8.26 -7.71
CA GLY A 61 -17.89 -9.58 -7.18
C GLY A 61 -18.16 -9.56 -5.67
N PRO A 62 -18.04 -10.71 -4.99
CA PRO A 62 -18.24 -10.81 -3.53
C PRO A 62 -17.30 -9.89 -2.73
N ALA A 63 -16.10 -9.62 -3.26
CA ALA A 63 -15.13 -8.67 -2.73
C ALA A 63 -15.04 -7.43 -3.63
N ASN A 64 -16.13 -6.66 -3.70
CA ASN A 64 -16.20 -5.46 -4.52
C ASN A 64 -15.20 -4.40 -4.02
N GLY A 65 -14.27 -3.99 -4.87
CA GLY A 65 -13.20 -3.09 -4.47
C GLY A 65 -12.26 -2.68 -5.60
N VAL A 66 -11.15 -2.06 -5.23
CA VAL A 66 -9.99 -1.79 -6.10
C VAL A 66 -8.82 -2.63 -5.62
N GLN A 67 -7.99 -3.11 -6.52
CA GLN A 67 -6.71 -3.69 -6.20
C GLN A 67 -5.59 -2.76 -6.68
N ILE A 68 -4.67 -2.45 -5.77
CA ILE A 68 -3.42 -1.77 -6.06
C ILE A 68 -2.36 -2.87 -6.24
N CYS A 69 -1.84 -3.01 -7.45
CA CYS A 69 -0.87 -4.03 -7.82
C CYS A 69 0.48 -3.39 -8.11
N GLN A 70 1.49 -3.69 -7.31
CA GLN A 70 2.87 -3.22 -7.47
C GLN A 70 3.67 -4.32 -8.18
N HIS A 71 4.03 -4.10 -9.44
CA HIS A 71 4.74 -5.08 -10.27
C HIS A 71 6.25 -5.07 -10.05
N HIS A 72 6.75 -4.05 -9.34
CA HIS A 72 8.12 -3.96 -8.88
C HIS A 72 8.14 -3.46 -7.43
N CYS A 73 9.06 -3.96 -6.62
CA CYS A 73 9.27 -3.46 -5.26
C CYS A 73 10.76 -3.17 -5.08
N PRO A 74 11.18 -1.89 -5.07
CA PRO A 74 12.58 -1.50 -4.93
C PRO A 74 13.24 -1.99 -3.63
N VAL A 75 12.44 -2.38 -2.64
CA VAL A 75 12.91 -2.82 -1.32
C VAL A 75 12.62 -4.31 -1.07
N SER A 76 12.19 -5.09 -2.06
CA SER A 76 11.78 -6.50 -1.87
C SER A 76 12.85 -7.32 -1.16
N HIS A 77 14.09 -7.24 -1.61
CA HIS A 77 15.21 -7.98 -1.01
C HIS A 77 15.46 -7.60 0.45
N VAL A 78 15.28 -6.32 0.80
CA VAL A 78 15.43 -5.85 2.18
C VAL A 78 14.20 -6.22 3.02
N ALA A 79 13.02 -6.22 2.41
CA ALA A 79 11.76 -6.57 3.07
C ALA A 79 11.66 -8.05 3.45
N GLU A 80 12.46 -8.93 2.85
CA GLU A 80 12.65 -10.32 3.31
C GLU A 80 13.18 -10.39 4.75
N GLU A 81 14.12 -9.51 5.09
CA GLU A 81 14.70 -9.44 6.43
C GLU A 81 13.98 -8.44 7.35
N PHE A 82 13.25 -7.48 6.76
CA PHE A 82 12.58 -6.38 7.47
C PHE A 82 11.12 -6.19 6.98
N PRO A 83 10.19 -7.08 7.41
CA PRO A 83 8.78 -7.03 7.00
C PRO A 83 8.06 -5.73 7.37
N GLU A 84 8.59 -4.97 8.35
CA GLU A 84 8.05 -3.67 8.78
C GLU A 84 7.94 -2.66 7.62
N LEU A 85 8.75 -2.82 6.56
CA LEU A 85 8.63 -2.03 5.33
C LEU A 85 7.28 -2.26 4.65
N CYS A 86 6.89 -3.52 4.45
CA CYS A 86 5.63 -3.89 3.83
C CYS A 86 4.43 -3.54 4.71
N GLU A 87 4.58 -3.63 6.03
CA GLU A 87 3.54 -3.25 7.00
C GLU A 87 3.31 -1.74 7.00
N ALA A 88 4.38 -0.94 7.05
CA ALA A 88 4.29 0.51 6.99
C ALA A 88 3.62 0.99 5.70
N GLU A 89 3.96 0.37 4.56
CA GLU A 89 3.29 0.62 3.28
C GLU A 89 1.78 0.38 3.35
N GLN A 90 1.37 -0.75 3.94
CA GLN A 90 -0.04 -1.10 4.07
C GLN A 90 -0.78 -0.10 4.96
N GLN A 91 -0.19 0.28 6.09
CA GLN A 91 -0.77 1.23 7.04
C GLN A 91 -0.92 2.62 6.43
N ALA A 92 0.11 3.12 5.76
CA ALA A 92 0.05 4.44 5.11
C ALA A 92 -0.99 4.48 3.99
N MET A 93 -1.12 3.41 3.20
CA MET A 93 -2.21 3.31 2.21
C MET A 93 -3.59 3.35 2.87
N ALA A 94 -3.80 2.60 3.96
CA ALA A 94 -5.08 2.60 4.68
C ALA A 94 -5.46 3.99 5.20
N GLU A 95 -4.49 4.74 5.70
CA GLU A 95 -4.69 6.10 6.20
C GLU A 95 -5.08 7.09 5.10
N VAL A 96 -4.39 7.06 3.96
CA VAL A 96 -4.70 7.92 2.80
C VAL A 96 -6.07 7.58 2.21
N LEU A 97 -6.43 6.30 2.16
CA LEU A 97 -7.71 5.82 1.63
C LEU A 97 -8.87 6.01 2.60
N GLY A 98 -8.60 6.21 3.90
CA GLY A 98 -9.64 6.30 4.93
C GLY A 98 -10.42 5.01 5.15
N THR A 99 -9.89 3.87 4.69
CA THR A 99 -10.52 2.54 4.85
C THR A 99 -9.46 1.48 5.11
N HIS A 100 -9.89 0.33 5.64
CA HIS A 100 -8.99 -0.80 5.80
C HIS A 100 -8.55 -1.33 4.43
N VAL A 101 -7.34 -1.87 4.38
CA VAL A 101 -6.81 -2.51 3.16
C VAL A 101 -6.24 -3.87 3.52
N GLN A 102 -6.28 -4.80 2.57
CA GLN A 102 -5.80 -6.16 2.78
C GLN A 102 -4.73 -6.53 1.74
N ARG A 103 -3.52 -6.83 2.22
CA ARG A 103 -2.47 -7.42 1.39
C ARG A 103 -2.87 -8.86 1.03
N LEU A 104 -3.01 -9.15 -0.27
CA LEU A 104 -3.39 -10.45 -0.80
C LEU A 104 -2.18 -11.25 -1.29
N ALA A 105 -1.18 -10.56 -1.82
CA ALA A 105 0.03 -11.15 -2.41
C ALA A 105 1.22 -10.23 -2.16
N THR A 106 2.42 -10.78 -2.12
CA THR A 106 3.67 -10.04 -1.93
C THR A 106 4.81 -10.68 -2.71
N ILE A 107 5.59 -9.85 -3.42
CA ILE A 107 6.80 -10.30 -4.14
C ILE A 107 7.79 -11.03 -3.21
N VAL A 108 7.89 -10.60 -1.95
CA VAL A 108 8.71 -11.24 -0.91
C VAL A 108 8.34 -12.72 -0.70
N ASN A 109 7.07 -13.08 -0.89
CA ASN A 109 6.59 -14.47 -0.80
C ASN A 109 6.73 -15.24 -2.12
N GLY A 110 7.32 -14.65 -3.16
CA GLY A 110 7.49 -15.23 -4.48
C GLY A 110 6.33 -14.95 -5.46
N ASP A 111 5.38 -14.09 -5.10
CA ASP A 111 4.31 -13.67 -6.00
C ASP A 111 4.84 -12.76 -7.14
N CYS A 112 4.13 -12.70 -8.27
CA CYS A 112 4.52 -11.85 -9.40
C CYS A 112 4.33 -10.34 -9.14
N ALA A 113 3.52 -9.98 -8.15
CA ALA A 113 3.25 -8.61 -7.75
C ALA A 113 2.84 -8.56 -6.28
N CYS A 114 3.07 -7.43 -5.63
CA CYS A 114 2.40 -7.15 -4.37
C CYS A 114 0.99 -6.63 -4.69
N THR A 115 -0.04 -7.29 -4.15
CA THR A 115 -1.43 -6.92 -4.39
C THR A 115 -2.09 -6.50 -3.08
N THR A 116 -2.62 -5.29 -3.04
CA THR A 116 -3.40 -4.77 -1.91
C THR A 116 -4.83 -4.54 -2.36
N HIS A 117 -5.79 -5.17 -1.69
CA HIS A 117 -7.22 -4.96 -1.90
C HIS A 117 -7.73 -3.81 -1.04
N VAL A 118 -8.50 -2.93 -1.66
CA VAL A 118 -9.17 -1.79 -1.08
C VAL A 118 -10.68 -1.98 -1.29
N PRO A 119 -11.48 -2.17 -0.22
CA PRO A 119 -12.91 -2.35 -0.34
C PRO A 119 -13.60 -1.03 -0.69
N LEU A 120 -14.50 -1.06 -1.69
CA LEU A 120 -15.29 0.10 -2.12
C LEU A 120 -16.69 0.13 -1.50
N SER A 121 -17.08 -0.94 -0.81
CA SER A 121 -18.30 -0.97 0.01
C SER A 121 -17.89 -0.93 1.48
N PRO A 122 -18.62 -0.23 2.35
CA PRO A 122 -18.45 -0.44 3.78
C PRO A 122 -18.75 -1.91 4.05
N ALA A 123 -17.74 -2.67 4.49
CA ALA A 123 -17.98 -3.95 5.13
C ALA A 123 -19.04 -3.68 6.22
N GLY A 124 -20.16 -4.41 6.16
CA GLY A 124 -21.40 -4.10 6.86
C GLY A 124 -21.18 -3.64 8.30
N ARG A 125 -21.90 -2.57 8.66
CA ARG A 125 -22.10 -2.13 10.04
C ARG A 125 -22.88 -3.17 10.82
#